data_AF-A0A2K9NFV5-F1
#
_entry.id   AF-A0A2K9NFV5-F1
#
_cell.length_a   1.000
_cell.length_b   1.000
_cell.length_c   1.000
_cell.angle_alpha   90.00
_cell.angle_beta   90.00
_cell.angle_gamma   90.00
#
_symmetry.space_group_name_H-M   'P 1'
#
loop_
_entity.id
_entity.type
_entity.pdbx_description
1 polymer ?
#
loop_
_entity_poly.entity_id
_entity_poly.type
_entity_poly.pdbx_seq_one_letter_code
_entity_poly.pdbx_strand_id
1 'polypeptide(L)'
;MTSADFRRELTLVMPGYNWVLHRSRYAPTVQRATGTQSSGFNRLSTLQVVRTQGASGTSYQVKSSGHGAKAPWEGEATNTSLRRALRDLQKLYQNQASKYGRLAAAMEKGRYAQEGAA
;
A
#
# COMPACT_ATOMS: atom_id res chain seq x y z
N MET A 1 13.86 14.32 12.72
CA MET A 1 13.86 12.85 12.56
C MET A 1 14.93 12.48 11.54
N THR A 2 15.88 11.63 11.91
CA THR A 2 16.97 11.22 11.02
C THR A 2 16.53 10.11 10.06
N SER A 3 17.32 9.81 9.04
CA SER A 3 17.06 8.65 8.17
C SER A 3 17.12 7.32 8.93
N ALA A 4 17.92 7.22 9.99
CA ALA A 4 18.01 6.03 10.82
C ALA A 4 16.70 5.82 11.63
N ASP A 5 16.15 6.89 12.18
CA ASP A 5 14.86 6.86 12.88
C ASP A 5 13.72 6.46 11.94
N PHE A 6 13.73 6.98 10.70
CA PHE A 6 12.75 6.62 9.69
C PHE A 6 12.83 5.14 9.30
N ARG A 7 14.04 4.61 9.11
CA ARG A 7 14.23 3.18 8.86
C ARG A 7 13.73 2.33 10.03
N ARG A 8 13.98 2.78 11.27
CA ARG A 8 13.52 2.08 12.49
C ARG A 8 12.00 2.06 12.56
N GLU A 9 11.35 3.20 12.26
CA GLU A 9 9.89 3.30 12.20
C GLU A 9 9.30 2.32 11.17
N LEU A 10 9.86 2.30 9.95
CA LEU A 10 9.44 1.41 8.87
C LEU A 10 9.57 -0.08 9.26
N THR A 11 10.72 -0.45 9.85
CA THR A 11 11.00 -1.83 10.27
C THR A 11 10.11 -2.25 11.43
N LEU A 12 9.78 -1.33 12.34
CA LEU A 12 8.87 -1.59 13.46
C LEU A 12 7.44 -1.86 12.99
N VAL A 13 6.95 -1.09 12.01
CA VAL A 13 5.56 -1.20 11.54
C VAL A 13 5.39 -2.34 10.52
N MET A 14 6.39 -2.57 9.67
CA MET A 14 6.35 -3.56 8.59
C MET A 14 7.66 -4.37 8.57
N PRO A 15 7.87 -5.27 9.55
CA PRO A 15 9.13 -6.02 9.69
C PRO A 15 9.39 -7.01 8.56
N GLY A 16 8.35 -7.49 7.88
CA GLY A 16 8.48 -8.45 6.77
C GLY A 16 8.95 -7.85 5.44
N TYR A 17 9.15 -6.53 5.37
CA TYR A 17 9.60 -5.84 4.16
C TYR A 17 11.09 -5.49 4.26
N ASN A 18 11.84 -5.74 3.19
CA ASN A 18 13.20 -5.26 3.06
C ASN A 18 13.18 -3.79 2.59
N TRP A 19 13.61 -2.87 3.46
CA TRP A 19 13.52 -1.43 3.25
C TRP A 19 14.80 -0.81 2.69
N VAL A 20 14.68 -0.14 1.55
CA VAL A 20 15.70 0.70 0.92
C VAL A 20 15.31 2.16 1.07
N LEU A 21 16.15 2.96 1.75
CA LEU A 21 15.94 4.40 1.89
C LEU A 21 16.64 5.15 0.74
N HIS A 22 15.90 6.03 0.09
CA HIS A 22 16.38 6.89 -0.98
C HIS A 22 16.73 8.26 -0.40
N ARG A 23 18.01 8.63 -0.46
CA ARG A 23 18.47 9.95 -0.03
C ARG A 23 18.23 10.95 -1.15
N SER A 24 17.44 11.99 -0.89
CA SER A 24 17.36 13.16 -1.77
C SER A 24 18.35 14.22 -1.31
N ARG A 25 19.23 14.69 -2.21
CA ARG A 25 20.13 15.81 -1.94
C ARG A 25 19.43 17.17 -2.04
N TYR A 26 18.31 17.23 -2.74
CA TYR A 26 17.62 18.47 -3.10
C TYR A 26 16.38 18.76 -2.24
N ALA A 27 15.87 17.76 -1.53
CA ALA A 27 14.68 17.89 -0.69
C ALA A 27 14.94 17.26 0.70
N PRO A 28 15.65 17.96 1.61
CA PRO A 28 15.99 17.41 2.92
C PRO A 28 14.75 17.16 3.81
N THR A 29 13.64 17.81 3.51
CA THR A 29 12.35 17.65 4.19
C THR A 29 11.56 16.42 3.72
N VAL A 30 11.99 15.77 2.64
CA VAL A 30 11.33 14.61 2.06
C VAL A 30 12.21 13.38 2.20
N GLN A 31 11.67 12.35 2.84
CA GLN A 31 12.31 11.05 2.98
C GLN A 31 11.50 10.01 2.21
N ARG A 32 12.14 9.26 1.32
CA ARG A 32 11.50 8.22 0.53
C ARG A 32 12.11 6.87 0.86
N ALA A 33 11.27 5.86 1.01
CA ALA A 33 11.69 4.48 1.18
C ALA A 33 10.89 3.55 0.27
N THR A 34 11.55 2.50 -0.21
CA THR A 34 10.90 1.40 -0.94
C THR A 34 11.11 0.12 -0.14
N GLY A 35 10.01 -0.54 0.21
CA GLY A 35 9.99 -1.83 0.87
C GLY A 35 9.62 -2.91 -0.15
N THR A 36 10.34 -4.01 -0.17
CA THR A 36 9.96 -5.18 -0.98
C THR A 36 9.81 -6.41 -0.10
N GLN A 37 8.73 -7.15 -0.29
CA GLN A 37 8.51 -8.44 0.34
C GLN A 37 8.25 -9.49 -0.74
N SER A 38 9.02 -10.59 -0.70
CA SER A 38 8.85 -11.72 -1.60
C SER A 38 8.31 -12.92 -0.82
N SER A 39 7.32 -13.61 -1.37
CA SER A 39 6.73 -14.82 -0.79
C SER A 39 6.97 -16.08 -1.63
N GLY A 40 8.05 -16.11 -2.42
CA GLY A 40 8.32 -17.18 -3.39
C GLY A 40 7.43 -17.08 -4.64
N PHE A 41 7.70 -17.89 -5.67
CA PHE A 41 6.93 -17.95 -6.92
C PHE A 41 6.65 -16.58 -7.60
N ASN A 42 7.68 -15.74 -7.80
CA ASN A 42 7.56 -14.43 -8.48
C ASN A 42 6.54 -13.46 -7.88
N ARG A 43 6.06 -13.69 -6.65
CA ARG A 43 5.17 -12.77 -5.93
C ARG A 43 6.03 -11.74 -5.22
N LEU A 44 5.99 -10.50 -5.72
CA LEU A 44 6.71 -9.37 -5.14
C LEU A 44 5.73 -8.27 -4.74
N SER A 45 5.51 -8.14 -3.43
CA SER A 45 4.82 -6.98 -2.87
C SER A 45 5.82 -5.82 -2.76
N THR A 46 5.51 -4.69 -3.38
CA THR A 46 6.30 -3.47 -3.29
C THR A 46 5.50 -2.38 -2.60
N LEU A 47 6.11 -1.78 -1.58
CA LEU A 47 5.61 -0.58 -0.92
C LEU A 47 6.55 0.58 -1.17
N GLN A 48 6.00 1.75 -1.45
CA GLN A 48 6.72 3.01 -1.40
C GLN A 48 6.14 3.87 -0.29
N VAL A 49 7.00 4.40 0.57
CA VAL A 49 6.63 5.35 1.62
C VAL A 49 7.36 6.65 1.37
N VAL A 50 6.63 7.75 1.31
CA VAL A 50 7.17 9.10 1.27
C VAL A 50 6.71 9.83 2.52
N ARG A 51 7.68 10.25 3.33
CA ARG A 51 7.46 11.11 4.48
C ARG A 51 7.85 12.53 4.10
N THR A 52 6.93 13.47 4.25
CA THR A 52 7.18 14.88 3.98
C THR A 52 7.01 15.67 5.27
N GLN A 53 8.02 16.45 5.64
CA GLN A 53 7.97 17.40 6.74
C GLN A 53 7.68 18.80 6.18
N GLY A 54 6.45 19.27 6.37
CA GLY A 54 6.05 20.64 6.00
C GLY A 54 5.85 21.53 7.22
N ALA A 55 5.49 22.79 6.97
CA ALA A 55 5.14 23.76 8.02
C ALA A 55 3.88 23.34 8.80
N SER A 56 2.92 22.68 8.14
CA SER A 56 1.68 22.18 8.73
C SER A 56 1.80 20.83 9.43
N GLY A 57 3.01 20.24 9.48
CA GLY A 57 3.28 18.98 10.16
C GLY A 57 3.89 17.90 9.25
N THR A 58 3.83 16.65 9.73
CA THR A 58 4.34 15.49 8.98
C THR A 58 3.20 14.84 8.20
N SER A 59 3.44 14.52 6.94
CA SER A 59 2.57 13.64 6.15
C SER A 59 3.33 12.39 5.70
N TYR A 60 2.59 11.29 5.58
CA TYR A 60 3.04 10.00 5.06
C TYR A 60 2.14 9.62 3.90
N GLN A 61 2.73 9.53 2.71
CA GLN A 61 2.10 8.92 1.55
C GLN A 61 2.64 7.50 1.40
N VAL A 62 1.75 6.54 1.22
CA VAL A 62 2.09 5.13 0.98
C VAL A 62 1.47 4.68 -0.33
N LYS A 63 2.25 3.98 -1.15
CA LYS A 63 1.81 3.36 -2.40
C LYS A 63 2.16 1.88 -2.39
N SER A 64 1.35 1.06 -3.04
CA SER A 64 1.57 -0.39 -3.13
C SER A 64 1.37 -0.92 -4.54
N SER A 65 2.14 -1.96 -4.89
CA SER A 65 1.98 -2.75 -6.11
C SER A 65 2.30 -4.24 -5.85
N GLY A 66 1.58 -5.15 -6.51
CA GLY A 66 1.74 -6.60 -6.36
C GLY A 66 2.63 -7.28 -7.41
N HIS A 67 3.09 -6.53 -8.42
CA HIS A 67 3.75 -7.08 -9.62
C HIS A 67 5.19 -6.57 -9.83
N GLY A 68 5.91 -6.30 -8.75
CA GLY A 68 7.31 -5.89 -8.82
C GLY A 68 7.55 -4.38 -8.70
N ALA A 69 8.82 -3.99 -8.57
CA ALA A 69 9.22 -2.62 -8.24
C ALA A 69 8.98 -1.57 -9.35
N LYS A 70 8.73 -2.02 -10.59
CA LYS A 70 8.43 -1.16 -11.75
C LYS A 70 6.95 -1.21 -12.15
N ALA A 71 6.12 -1.99 -11.45
CA ALA A 71 4.70 -2.06 -11.76
C ALA A 71 4.01 -0.73 -11.45
N PRO A 72 2.91 -0.40 -12.17
CA PRO A 72 2.04 0.69 -11.80
C PRO A 72 1.57 0.57 -10.34
N TRP A 73 1.41 1.70 -9.66
CA TRP A 73 0.86 1.71 -8.30
C TRP A 73 -0.63 1.35 -8.36
N GLU A 74 -1.03 0.33 -7.62
CA GLU A 74 -2.42 -0.15 -7.59
C GLU A 74 -3.27 0.59 -6.58
N GLY A 75 -2.64 1.15 -5.55
CA GLY A 75 -3.31 1.92 -4.51
C GLY A 75 -2.36 2.90 -3.85
N GLU A 76 -2.93 4.00 -3.38
CA GLU A 76 -2.24 4.98 -2.56
C GLU A 76 -3.12 5.47 -1.41
N ALA A 77 -2.47 5.84 -0.31
CA ALA A 77 -3.12 6.48 0.82
C ALA A 77 -2.17 7.51 1.45
N THR A 78 -2.73 8.59 1.98
CA THR A 78 -1.98 9.64 2.67
C THR A 78 -2.57 9.90 4.04
N ASN A 79 -1.72 9.99 5.07
CA ASN A 79 -2.14 10.29 6.43
C ASN A 79 -1.03 11.02 7.21
N THR A 80 -1.33 11.53 8.41
CA THR A 80 -0.35 12.21 9.28
C THR A 80 0.56 11.24 10.05
N SER A 81 0.25 9.94 10.03
CA SER A 81 1.10 8.89 10.62
C SER A 81 1.24 7.69 9.70
N LEU A 82 2.42 7.05 9.73
CA LEU A 82 2.72 5.87 8.92
C LEU A 82 1.71 4.73 9.13
N ARG A 83 1.41 4.42 10.41
CA ARG A 83 0.49 3.33 10.77
C ARG A 83 -0.92 3.58 10.25
N ARG A 84 -1.40 4.83 10.30
CA ARG A 84 -2.72 5.17 9.76
C ARG A 84 -2.74 5.11 8.24
N ALA A 85 -1.72 5.65 7.56
CA ALA A 85 -1.62 5.58 6.10
C ALA A 85 -1.60 4.12 5.59
N LEU A 86 -0.85 3.23 6.24
CA LEU A 86 -0.84 1.80 5.91
C LEU A 86 -2.19 1.12 6.16
N ARG A 87 -2.85 1.45 7.28
CA ARG A 87 -4.19 0.93 7.59
C ARG A 87 -5.24 1.40 6.58
N ASP A 88 -5.17 2.66 6.16
CA ASP A 88 -6.07 3.24 5.16
C ASP A 88 -5.88 2.55 3.80
N LEU A 89 -4.62 2.29 3.42
CA LEU A 89 -4.30 1.53 2.20
C LEU A 89 -4.80 0.08 2.28
N GLN A 90 -4.64 -0.58 3.43
CA GLN A 90 -5.19 -1.92 3.62
C GLN A 90 -6.73 -1.92 3.53
N LYS A 91 -7.39 -0.92 4.12
CA LYS A 91 -8.85 -0.76 4.07
C LYS A 91 -9.33 -0.50 2.63
N LEU A 92 -8.58 0.27 1.85
CA LEU A 92 -8.85 0.47 0.42
C LEU A 92 -8.91 -0.87 -0.32
N TYR A 93 -7.92 -1.74 -0.13
CA TYR A 93 -7.91 -3.07 -0.76
C TYR A 93 -9.03 -3.99 -0.26
N GLN A 94 -9.34 -3.98 1.04
CA GLN A 94 -10.46 -4.75 1.59
C GLN A 94 -11.81 -4.30 1.03
N ASN A 95 -12.02 -2.99 0.87
CA ASN A 95 -13.21 -2.44 0.25
C ASN A 95 -13.31 -2.86 -1.23
N GLN A 96 -12.19 -2.83 -1.95
CA GLN A 96 -12.13 -3.23 -3.36
C GLN A 96 -12.44 -4.72 -3.54
N ALA A 97 -11.85 -5.59 -2.71
CA ALA A 97 -12.17 -7.02 -2.68
C ALA A 97 -13.67 -7.25 -2.38
N SER A 98 -14.22 -6.55 -1.39
CA SER A 98 -15.64 -6.65 -1.04
C SER A 98 -16.55 -6.20 -2.19
N LYS A 99 -16.19 -5.12 -2.89
CA LYS A 99 -16.93 -4.62 -4.06
C LYS A 99 -16.95 -5.66 -5.16
N TYR A 100 -15.79 -6.19 -5.55
CA TYR A 100 -15.73 -7.18 -6.63
C TYR A 100 -16.35 -8.52 -6.26
N GLY A 101 -16.26 -8.94 -5.00
CA GLY A 101 -16.96 -10.14 -4.51
C GLY A 101 -18.48 -10.04 -4.67
N ARG A 102 -19.07 -8.87 -4.35
CA ARG A 102 -20.51 -8.63 -4.56
C ARG A 102 -20.90 -8.65 -6.03
N LEU A 103 -20.08 -8.08 -6.91
CA LEU A 103 -20.32 -8.09 -8.35
C LEU A 103 -20.28 -9.52 -8.91
N ALA A 104 -19.30 -10.33 -8.49
CA ALA A 104 -19.22 -11.74 -8.88
C ALA A 104 -20.44 -12.54 -8.40
N ALA A 105 -20.85 -12.37 -7.13
CA ALA A 105 -22.04 -13.03 -6.59
C ALA A 105 -23.32 -12.64 -7.32
N ALA A 106 -23.44 -11.37 -7.76
CA ALA A 106 -24.57 -10.92 -8.56
C ALA A 106 -24.64 -11.61 -9.93
N MET A 107 -23.49 -11.77 -10.59
CA MET A 107 -23.39 -12.51 -11.86
C MET A 107 -23.74 -14.00 -11.68
N GLU A 108 -23.25 -14.62 -10.61
CA GLU A 108 -23.57 -16.01 -10.27
C GLU A 108 -25.07 -16.20 -10.02
N LYS A 109 -25.68 -15.31 -9.23
CA LYS A 109 -27.13 -15.33 -8.98
C LYS A 109 -27.91 -15.19 -10.29
N GLY A 110 -27.48 -14.30 -11.17
CA GLY A 110 -28.09 -14.13 -12.50
C GLY A 110 -28.04 -15.40 -13.36
N ARG A 111 -27.02 -16.25 -13.15
CA ARG A 111 -26.83 -17.50 -13.90
C ARG A 111 -27.85 -18.60 -13.56
N TYR A 112 -28.35 -18.61 -12.32
CA TYR A 112 -29.27 -19.65 -11.83
C TYR A 112 -30.73 -19.19 -11.68
N ALA A 113 -31.04 -17.92 -11.96
CA ALA A 113 -32.38 -17.36 -11.79
C ALA A 113 -33.41 -17.80 -12.86
N GLN A 114 -33.06 -18.73 -13.76
CA GLN A 114 -33.87 -19.12 -14.93
C GLN A 114 -34.34 -20.58 -14.97
N GLU A 115 -34.13 -21.39 -13.93
CA GLU A 115 -34.58 -22.81 -13.94
C GLU A 115 -35.91 -23.08 -13.17
N GLY A 116 -36.61 -22.04 -12.69
CA GLY A 116 -37.83 -22.21 -11.88
C GLY A 116 -39.05 -21.38 -12.31
N ALA A 117 -39.03 -20.78 -13.51
CA ALA A 117 -40.16 -20.02 -14.04
C ALA A 117 -40.69 -20.71 -15.31
N ALA A 118 -41.29 -21.88 -15.14
CA ALA A 118 -42.12 -22.56 -16.12
C ALA A 118 -43.29 -23.23 -15.40
#